data_AF-A0A2M7H2F4-F1
#
_entry.id   AF-A0A2M7H2F4-F1
#
_cell.length_a   1.000
_cell.length_b   1.000
_cell.length_c   1.000
_cell.angle_alpha   90.00
_cell.angle_beta   90.00
_cell.angle_gamma   90.00
#
_symmetry.space_group_name_H-M   'P 1'
#
loop_
_entity.id
_entity.type
_entity.pdbx_description
1 polymer ?
#
loop_
_entity_poly.entity_id
_entity_poly.type
_entity_poly.pdbx_seq_one_letter_code
_entity_poly.pdbx_strand_id
1 'polypeptide(L)'
;MPPKKSKTAKPKDAGNDDTNFARTNAFRSSRVEKYYSRIVAGFVLVTIGLVALIGYFSFSKTGVVVHPSILSGEFTVKASLENLGGVIVLTDVEGSKVFTGLSDTSTVTSGKAVGTVNLVNNYTSDQPLVETTRLLSSEGVLFRTTETVTVPAGGSVTVGVEADESGAVGDIGPSKFEVVALWDGLKDDIYGTSSQSMSGGVKQVAVVSNENIQAAKLALREELREKAKAVFAEEVPSYEGMPSNTRILDTYTVVATQVD
;
A
#
# COMPACT_ATOMS: atom_id res chain seq x y z
N MET A 1 -71.01 -51.81 62.51
CA MET A 1 -72.42 -51.60 62.12
C MET A 1 -72.67 -52.23 60.75
N PRO A 2 -73.33 -53.39 60.66
CA PRO A 2 -74.22 -53.74 59.55
C PRO A 2 -75.67 -53.32 59.95
N PRO A 3 -76.76 -53.58 59.20
CA PRO A 3 -76.94 -54.33 57.94
C PRO A 3 -77.79 -53.53 56.90
N LYS A 4 -78.01 -53.95 55.66
CA LYS A 4 -79.00 -54.98 55.29
C LYS A 4 -78.78 -55.50 53.86
N LYS A 5 -78.65 -56.83 53.82
CA LYS A 5 -78.85 -57.70 52.66
C LYS A 5 -80.33 -57.74 52.26
N SER A 6 -80.59 -57.94 50.98
CA SER A 6 -81.65 -58.82 50.44
C SER A 6 -81.33 -59.03 48.94
N LYS A 7 -80.76 -60.14 48.45
CA LYS A 7 -81.39 -61.46 48.15
C LYS A 7 -82.73 -61.26 47.39
N THR A 8 -83.07 -61.87 46.25
CA THR A 8 -82.54 -62.99 45.44
C THR A 8 -83.35 -62.99 44.12
N ALA A 9 -82.79 -63.51 43.02
CA ALA A 9 -83.43 -64.46 42.07
C ALA A 9 -83.00 -64.24 40.60
N LYS A 10 -82.56 -65.34 40.00
CA LYS A 10 -82.21 -65.60 38.60
C LYS A 10 -83.13 -66.76 38.15
N PRO A 11 -83.15 -67.18 36.88
CA PRO A 11 -83.77 -66.62 35.67
C PRO A 11 -84.86 -67.57 35.09
N LYS A 12 -85.24 -67.36 33.82
CA LYS A 12 -85.94 -68.26 32.88
C LYS A 12 -87.48 -68.28 33.01
N ASP A 13 -88.27 -68.32 31.96
CA ASP A 13 -88.04 -68.73 30.57
C ASP A 13 -89.17 -68.17 29.69
N ALA A 14 -88.93 -68.25 28.38
CA ALA A 14 -89.92 -68.42 27.32
C ALA A 14 -90.83 -67.25 26.93
N GLY A 15 -90.88 -67.02 25.62
CA GLY A 15 -91.92 -66.22 24.97
C GLY A 15 -91.35 -65.35 23.87
N ASN A 16 -90.91 -66.00 22.80
CA ASN A 16 -90.80 -65.40 21.48
C ASN A 16 -92.19 -64.89 21.08
N ASP A 17 -92.37 -63.57 21.01
CA ASP A 17 -93.48 -62.98 20.28
C ASP A 17 -92.94 -61.88 19.36
N ASP A 18 -93.07 -62.19 18.09
CA ASP A 18 -92.64 -61.41 16.94
C ASP A 18 -93.38 -60.07 16.93
N THR A 19 -92.71 -59.00 17.29
CA THR A 19 -93.21 -57.65 17.00
C THR A 19 -92.18 -56.87 16.20
N ASN A 20 -92.36 -56.99 14.89
CA ASN A 20 -91.97 -56.03 13.87
C ASN A 20 -92.15 -54.59 14.38
N PHE A 21 -91.06 -53.97 14.87
CA PHE A 21 -91.01 -52.51 14.98
C PHE A 21 -90.82 -51.95 13.59
N ALA A 22 -91.98 -51.73 12.97
CA ALA A 22 -92.17 -51.01 11.74
C ALA A 22 -91.26 -49.78 11.66
N ARG A 23 -90.51 -49.71 10.55
CA ARG A 23 -89.88 -48.50 10.07
C ARG A 23 -90.94 -47.40 9.98
N THR A 24 -90.87 -46.40 10.86
CA THR A 24 -91.61 -45.15 10.68
C THR A 24 -90.61 -44.01 10.54
N ASN A 25 -89.97 -43.94 9.37
CA ASN A 25 -89.47 -42.67 8.84
C ASN A 25 -90.71 -41.82 8.51
N ALA A 26 -91.16 -41.03 9.48
CA ALA A 26 -92.23 -40.06 9.32
C ALA A 26 -91.72 -38.67 9.67
N PHE A 27 -90.68 -38.20 8.98
CA PHE A 27 -90.55 -36.76 8.76
C PHE A 27 -91.68 -36.37 7.81
N ARG A 28 -92.79 -35.93 8.41
CA ARG A 28 -93.93 -35.33 7.75
C ARG A 28 -93.44 -34.24 6.80
N SER A 29 -93.56 -34.47 5.50
CA SER A 29 -93.46 -33.40 4.50
C SER A 29 -94.63 -32.45 4.70
N SER A 30 -94.41 -31.37 5.45
CA SER A 30 -95.30 -30.22 5.38
C SER A 30 -95.34 -29.80 3.91
N ARG A 31 -96.54 -29.67 3.34
CA ARG A 31 -96.73 -29.11 2.00
C ARG A 31 -96.33 -27.63 2.06
N VAL A 32 -95.03 -27.37 1.96
CA VAL A 32 -94.51 -26.05 1.64
C VAL A 32 -95.04 -25.75 0.25
N GLU A 33 -95.93 -24.75 0.12
CA GLU A 33 -96.43 -24.34 -1.19
C GLU A 33 -95.24 -24.13 -2.13
N LYS A 34 -95.37 -24.60 -3.39
CA LYS A 34 -94.27 -24.65 -4.36
C LYS A 34 -93.53 -23.31 -4.54
N TYR A 35 -94.18 -22.21 -4.18
CA TYR A 35 -93.61 -20.86 -4.15
C TYR A 35 -92.55 -20.65 -3.05
N TYR A 36 -92.81 -21.08 -1.80
CA TYR A 36 -91.86 -20.90 -0.70
C TYR A 36 -90.58 -21.73 -0.88
N SER A 37 -90.67 -22.93 -1.49
CA SER A 37 -89.49 -23.73 -1.79
C SER A 37 -88.53 -23.05 -2.78
N ARG A 38 -89.04 -22.24 -3.72
CA ARG A 38 -88.21 -21.45 -4.65
C ARG A 38 -87.53 -20.27 -3.97
N ILE A 39 -88.21 -19.60 -3.04
CA ILE A 39 -87.65 -18.48 -2.25
C ILE A 39 -86.54 -19.00 -1.33
N VAL A 40 -86.80 -20.12 -0.64
CA VAL A 40 -85.81 -20.76 0.23
C VAL A 40 -84.60 -21.25 -0.59
N ALA A 41 -84.81 -21.85 -1.76
CA ALA A 41 -83.72 -22.25 -2.66
C ALA A 41 -82.88 -21.05 -3.12
N GLY A 42 -83.52 -19.93 -3.47
CA GLY A 42 -82.82 -18.68 -3.81
C GLY A 42 -82.00 -18.13 -2.65
N PHE A 43 -82.56 -18.12 -1.44
CA PHE A 43 -81.86 -17.66 -0.24
C PHE A 43 -80.63 -18.54 0.07
N VAL A 44 -80.76 -19.86 -0.08
CA VAL A 44 -79.64 -20.81 0.09
C VAL A 44 -78.55 -20.58 -0.97
N LEU A 45 -78.92 -20.33 -2.23
CA LEU A 45 -77.97 -20.04 -3.30
C LEU A 45 -77.19 -18.74 -3.05
N VAL A 46 -77.89 -17.70 -2.59
CA VAL A 46 -77.26 -16.41 -2.23
C VAL A 46 -76.32 -16.57 -1.03
N THR A 47 -76.70 -17.34 -0.01
CA THR A 47 -75.83 -17.59 1.15
C THR A 47 -74.59 -18.39 0.77
N ILE A 48 -74.71 -19.40 -0.10
CA ILE A 48 -73.55 -20.13 -0.63
C ILE A 48 -72.62 -19.18 -1.42
N GLY A 49 -73.18 -18.31 -2.27
CA GLY A 49 -72.41 -17.31 -3.00
C GLY A 49 -71.67 -16.34 -2.07
N LEU A 50 -72.31 -15.90 -0.99
CA LEU A 50 -71.70 -15.04 0.02
C LEU A 50 -70.54 -15.73 0.74
N VAL A 51 -70.72 -16.99 1.14
CA VAL A 51 -69.66 -17.78 1.80
C VAL A 51 -68.47 -18.00 0.84
N ALA A 52 -68.73 -18.25 -0.45
CA ALA A 52 -67.68 -18.39 -1.45
C ALA A 52 -66.90 -17.08 -1.65
N LEU A 53 -67.58 -15.93 -1.68
CA LEU A 53 -66.96 -14.61 -1.78
C LEU A 53 -66.06 -14.32 -0.55
N ILE A 54 -66.56 -14.59 0.65
CA ILE A 54 -65.79 -14.42 1.89
C ILE A 54 -64.58 -15.37 1.89
N GLY A 55 -64.77 -16.62 1.47
CA GLY A 55 -63.68 -17.58 1.31
C GLY A 55 -62.60 -17.08 0.36
N TYR A 56 -63.00 -16.55 -0.81
CA TYR A 56 -62.08 -15.98 -1.80
C TYR A 56 -61.24 -14.83 -1.20
N PHE A 57 -61.87 -13.90 -0.48
CA PHE A 57 -61.14 -12.82 0.18
C PHE A 57 -60.24 -13.31 1.32
N SER A 58 -60.66 -14.36 2.05
CA SER A 58 -59.88 -14.96 3.13
C SER A 58 -58.59 -15.62 2.64
N PHE A 59 -58.58 -16.16 1.41
CA PHE A 59 -57.39 -16.75 0.80
C PHE A 59 -56.46 -15.73 0.11
N SER A 60 -56.83 -14.45 0.06
CA SER A 60 -55.95 -13.40 -0.48
C SER A 60 -54.81 -13.09 0.50
N LYS A 61 -53.76 -13.91 0.47
CA LYS A 61 -52.52 -13.68 1.23
C LYS A 61 -51.73 -12.55 0.59
N THR A 62 -51.60 -11.42 1.29
CA THR A 62 -50.70 -10.33 0.91
C THR A 62 -49.27 -10.72 1.29
N GLY A 63 -48.41 -10.94 0.30
CA GLY A 63 -46.98 -11.18 0.52
C GLY A 63 -46.25 -9.85 0.72
N VAL A 64 -45.91 -9.49 1.95
CA VAL A 64 -45.02 -8.36 2.22
C VAL A 64 -43.58 -8.84 2.00
N VAL A 65 -43.02 -8.55 0.84
CA VAL A 65 -41.60 -8.80 0.55
C VAL A 65 -40.82 -7.58 1.02
N VAL A 66 -40.16 -7.72 2.17
CA VAL A 66 -39.19 -6.72 2.64
C VAL A 66 -37.89 -6.95 1.88
N HIS A 67 -37.49 -5.98 1.06
CA HIS A 67 -36.15 -5.94 0.47
C HIS A 67 -35.21 -5.18 1.41
N PRO A 68 -34.41 -5.85 2.25
CA PRO A 68 -33.41 -5.15 3.05
C PRO A 68 -32.37 -4.55 2.09
N SER A 69 -32.31 -3.22 2.04
CA SER A 69 -31.15 -2.53 1.48
C SER A 69 -30.03 -2.65 2.51
N ILE A 70 -28.97 -3.37 2.18
CA ILE A 70 -27.74 -3.39 2.97
C ILE A 70 -27.19 -1.96 3.01
N LEU A 71 -27.39 -1.30 4.15
CA LEU A 71 -26.76 -0.04 4.45
C LEU A 71 -25.31 -0.34 4.85
N SER A 72 -24.38 -0.22 3.91
CA SER A 72 -22.95 -0.21 4.19
C SER A 72 -22.59 1.10 4.89
N GLY A 73 -22.84 1.17 6.20
CA GLY A 73 -22.30 2.21 7.06
C GLY A 73 -20.95 1.76 7.61
N GLU A 74 -19.92 2.58 7.44
CA GLU A 74 -18.69 2.42 8.23
C GLU A 74 -18.99 2.80 9.68
N PHE A 75 -19.07 1.80 10.56
CA PHE A 75 -19.14 2.04 11.99
C PHE A 75 -17.72 2.16 12.54
N THR A 76 -17.30 3.39 12.86
CA THR A 76 -16.11 3.59 13.69
C THR A 76 -16.46 3.23 15.13
N VAL A 77 -16.26 1.98 15.50
CA VAL A 77 -16.30 1.57 16.90
C VAL A 77 -15.05 2.15 17.56
N LYS A 78 -15.23 3.17 18.41
CA LYS A 78 -14.20 3.51 19.40
C LYS A 78 -14.16 2.38 20.43
N ALA A 79 -13.43 1.32 20.10
CA ALA A 79 -13.15 0.25 21.03
C ALA A 79 -12.24 0.82 22.13
N SER A 80 -12.79 1.00 23.33
CA SER A 80 -11.96 1.07 24.54
C SER A 80 -11.51 -0.36 24.85
N LEU A 81 -10.22 -0.53 25.18
CA LEU A 81 -9.54 -1.84 25.30
C LEU A 81 -10.18 -2.81 26.31
N GLU A 82 -11.07 -2.36 27.18
CA GLU A 82 -11.66 -3.18 28.25
C GLU A 82 -12.77 -4.15 27.82
N ASN A 83 -13.34 -4.04 26.61
CA ASN A 83 -14.53 -4.82 26.21
C ASN A 83 -14.33 -5.86 25.10
N LEU A 84 -13.10 -6.10 24.65
CA LEU A 84 -12.81 -7.20 23.75
C LEU A 84 -12.39 -8.41 24.59
N GLY A 85 -13.23 -9.46 24.64
CA GLY A 85 -12.93 -10.72 25.33
C GLY A 85 -11.84 -11.55 24.66
N GLY A 86 -10.70 -10.92 24.36
CA GLY A 86 -9.51 -11.53 23.75
C GLY A 86 -8.25 -11.09 24.50
N VAL A 87 -7.24 -11.95 24.49
CA VAL A 87 -5.91 -11.63 25.04
C VAL A 87 -5.12 -10.89 23.97
N ILE A 88 -4.69 -9.66 24.28
CA ILE A 88 -3.78 -8.90 23.43
C ILE A 88 -2.37 -9.17 23.95
N VAL A 89 -1.55 -9.82 23.12
CA VAL A 89 -0.11 -9.95 23.37
C VAL A 89 0.59 -8.90 22.53
N LEU A 90 1.29 -7.99 23.20
CA LEU A 90 2.12 -6.97 22.55
C LEU A 90 3.57 -7.42 22.71
N THR A 91 4.28 -7.53 21.60
CA THR A 91 5.69 -7.89 21.57
C THR A 91 6.42 -6.76 20.85
N ASP A 92 7.28 -6.06 21.58
CA ASP A 92 8.12 -5.00 21.02
C ASP A 92 9.49 -5.59 20.64
N VAL A 93 9.90 -5.36 19.39
CA VAL A 93 11.23 -5.76 18.91
C VAL A 93 11.94 -4.53 18.40
N GLU A 94 13.07 -4.22 19.04
CA GLU A 94 13.97 -3.17 18.62
C GLU A 94 15.20 -3.78 17.94
N GLY A 95 15.72 -3.10 16.93
CA GLY A 95 16.98 -3.47 16.32
C GLY A 95 17.55 -2.35 15.47
N SER A 96 18.87 -2.35 15.37
CA SER A 96 19.62 -1.40 14.56
C SER A 96 20.51 -2.17 13.61
N LYS A 97 20.65 -1.66 12.38
CA LYS A 97 21.52 -2.23 11.36
C LYS A 97 22.26 -1.10 10.66
N VAL A 98 23.57 -1.22 10.63
CA VAL A 98 24.42 -0.33 9.86
C VAL A 98 24.44 -0.83 8.42
N PHE A 99 24.05 0.03 7.50
CA PHE A 99 24.19 -0.25 6.07
C PHE A 99 25.42 0.47 5.53
N THR A 100 26.34 -0.29 4.96
CA THR A 100 27.55 0.23 4.29
C THR A 100 27.35 0.25 2.78
N GLY A 101 27.97 1.21 2.09
CA GLY A 101 27.94 1.27 0.63
C GLY A 101 26.62 1.74 0.01
N LEU A 102 25.81 2.51 0.74
CA LEU A 102 24.56 3.11 0.22
C LEU A 102 24.78 4.30 -0.72
N SER A 103 26.01 4.64 -1.03
CA SER A 103 26.30 5.78 -1.87
C SER A 103 26.27 5.35 -3.33
N ASP A 104 25.35 5.92 -4.10
CA ASP A 104 25.48 5.86 -5.54
C ASP A 104 26.61 6.80 -5.95
N THR A 105 27.40 6.39 -6.93
CA THR A 105 28.30 7.30 -7.64
C THR A 105 27.44 8.21 -8.51
N SER A 106 26.80 9.19 -7.88
CA SER A 106 25.90 10.11 -8.56
C SER A 106 26.08 11.50 -8.02
N THR A 107 27.10 12.16 -8.56
CA THR A 107 27.02 13.52 -9.07
C THR A 107 28.35 13.80 -9.75
N VAL A 108 28.30 14.15 -11.04
CA VAL A 108 29.38 14.87 -11.71
C VAL A 108 29.26 16.31 -11.24
N THR A 109 30.00 16.67 -10.19
CA THR A 109 30.19 18.09 -9.91
C THR A 109 31.10 18.66 -11.00
N SER A 110 30.68 19.75 -11.62
CA SER A 110 31.48 20.49 -12.60
C SER A 110 32.67 21.14 -11.89
N GLY A 111 33.78 20.42 -11.83
CA GLY A 111 35.06 20.96 -11.40
C GLY A 111 35.73 21.70 -12.55
N LYS A 112 36.81 22.43 -12.26
CA LYS A 112 37.72 22.93 -13.28
C LYS A 112 38.85 21.93 -13.44
N ALA A 113 39.17 21.57 -14.68
CA ALA A 113 40.34 20.75 -14.94
C ALA A 113 41.60 21.53 -14.56
N VAL A 114 42.54 20.83 -13.94
CA VAL A 114 43.83 21.37 -13.53
C VAL A 114 44.96 20.54 -14.11
N GLY A 115 46.12 21.16 -14.26
CA GLY A 115 47.34 20.46 -14.62
C GLY A 115 48.52 21.42 -14.71
N THR A 116 49.55 21.01 -15.42
CA THR A 116 50.79 21.76 -15.56
C THR A 116 51.15 21.99 -17.02
N VAL A 117 51.63 23.19 -17.31
CA VAL A 117 52.09 23.58 -18.65
C VAL A 117 53.54 24.04 -18.55
N ASN A 118 54.39 23.48 -19.39
CA ASN A 118 55.75 23.93 -19.60
C ASN A 118 55.76 25.06 -20.63
N LEU A 119 55.98 26.28 -20.16
CA LEU A 119 56.12 27.47 -20.98
C LEU A 119 57.55 27.56 -21.50
N VAL A 120 57.70 27.71 -22.81
CA VAL A 120 58.97 27.82 -23.51
C VAL A 120 59.07 29.21 -24.11
N ASN A 121 60.23 29.84 -23.96
CA ASN A 121 60.54 31.15 -24.52
C ASN A 121 61.80 31.03 -25.37
N ASN A 122 61.64 30.97 -26.69
CA ASN A 122 62.74 30.99 -27.66
C ASN A 122 63.16 32.43 -28.05
N TYR A 123 62.50 33.44 -27.49
CA TYR A 123 62.82 34.84 -27.72
C TYR A 123 64.05 35.30 -26.92
N THR A 124 64.55 36.49 -27.26
CA THR A 124 65.80 37.04 -26.70
C THR A 124 65.61 37.81 -25.39
N SER A 125 64.40 37.88 -24.85
CA SER A 125 64.09 38.64 -23.64
C SER A 125 63.16 37.87 -22.73
N ASP A 126 63.33 38.07 -21.42
CA ASP A 126 62.48 37.46 -20.39
C ASP A 126 61.04 37.93 -20.55
N GLN A 127 60.10 36.99 -20.44
CA GLN A 127 58.67 37.28 -20.58
C GLN A 127 57.96 37.00 -19.26
N PRO A 128 57.57 38.04 -18.49
CA PRO A 128 56.69 37.88 -17.35
C PRO A 128 55.27 37.55 -17.82
N LEU A 129 54.66 36.54 -17.20
CA LEU A 129 53.26 36.17 -17.36
C LEU A 129 52.58 36.26 -15.99
N VAL A 130 51.56 37.09 -15.90
CA VAL A 130 50.81 37.28 -14.65
C VAL A 130 49.91 36.07 -14.36
N GLU A 131 49.53 35.92 -13.10
CA GLU A 131 48.44 35.03 -12.71
C GLU A 131 47.20 35.32 -13.58
N THR A 132 46.45 34.27 -13.92
CA THR A 132 45.26 34.31 -14.79
C THR A 132 45.53 34.60 -16.28
N THR A 133 46.79 34.51 -16.73
CA THR A 133 47.13 34.63 -18.15
C THR A 133 46.44 33.52 -18.95
N ARG A 134 45.83 33.91 -20.07
CA ARG A 134 45.06 33.02 -20.95
C ARG A 134 45.96 32.19 -21.86
N LEU A 135 45.80 30.88 -21.79
CA LEU A 135 46.47 29.87 -22.59
C LEU A 135 45.42 29.08 -23.38
N LEU A 136 45.47 29.12 -24.71
CA LEU A 136 44.53 28.43 -25.58
C LEU A 136 45.13 27.10 -26.04
N SER A 137 44.48 25.98 -25.75
CA SER A 137 44.91 24.65 -26.22
C SER A 137 44.69 24.48 -27.73
N SER A 138 45.34 23.50 -28.35
CA SER A 138 45.08 23.16 -29.76
C SER A 138 43.65 22.67 -30.03
N GLU A 139 42.95 22.25 -28.98
CA GLU A 139 41.53 21.85 -29.01
C GLU A 139 40.58 23.03 -28.80
N GLY A 140 41.11 24.25 -28.62
CA GLY A 140 40.32 25.46 -28.43
C GLY A 140 39.84 25.67 -26.99
N VAL A 141 40.36 24.91 -26.03
CA VAL A 141 39.99 25.00 -24.61
C VAL A 141 40.88 26.04 -23.92
N LEU A 142 40.25 26.96 -23.19
CA LEU A 142 40.93 28.06 -22.53
C LEU A 142 41.36 27.67 -21.11
N PHE A 143 42.64 27.88 -20.81
CA PHE A 143 43.23 27.70 -19.49
C PHE A 143 43.80 29.01 -18.97
N ARG A 144 43.94 29.10 -17.66
CA ARG A 144 44.52 30.23 -16.94
C ARG A 144 45.64 29.78 -16.05
N THR A 145 46.72 30.54 -16.02
CA THR A 145 47.82 30.31 -15.06
C THR A 145 47.34 30.55 -13.64
N THR A 146 47.77 29.69 -12.71
CA THR A 146 47.43 29.80 -11.27
C THR A 146 48.40 30.66 -10.49
N GLU A 147 49.49 31.09 -11.11
CA GLU A 147 50.54 31.89 -10.48
C GLU A 147 51.23 32.79 -11.50
N THR A 148 51.92 33.82 -11.01
CA THR A 148 52.75 34.70 -11.82
C THR A 148 54.12 34.07 -12.00
N VAL A 149 54.56 33.91 -13.26
CA VAL A 149 55.87 33.32 -13.61
C VAL A 149 56.59 34.18 -14.62
N THR A 150 57.91 34.20 -14.54
CA THR A 150 58.77 34.81 -15.56
C THR A 150 59.43 33.72 -16.37
N VAL A 151 59.15 33.65 -17.67
CA VAL A 151 59.78 32.70 -18.58
C VAL A 151 61.10 33.31 -19.07
N PRO A 152 62.27 32.75 -18.70
CA PRO A 152 63.56 33.33 -19.06
C PRO A 152 63.82 33.25 -20.57
N ALA A 153 64.58 34.20 -21.11
CA ALA A 153 65.01 34.19 -22.51
C ALA A 153 65.75 32.90 -22.87
N GLY A 154 65.37 32.26 -23.97
CA GLY A 154 65.95 30.98 -24.41
C GLY A 154 65.73 29.79 -23.46
N GLY A 155 64.79 29.90 -22.51
CA GLY A 155 64.56 28.89 -21.48
C GLY A 155 63.10 28.46 -21.36
N SER A 156 62.80 27.69 -20.31
CA SER A 156 61.46 27.21 -20.04
C SER A 156 61.14 27.17 -18.54
N VAL A 157 59.87 27.34 -18.19
CA VAL A 157 59.37 27.24 -16.81
C VAL A 157 58.04 26.46 -16.79
N THR A 158 57.85 25.61 -15.80
CA THR A 158 56.59 24.90 -15.59
C THR A 158 55.69 25.71 -14.67
N VAL A 159 54.42 25.85 -15.03
CA VAL A 159 53.42 26.59 -14.26
C VAL A 159 52.14 25.76 -14.11
N GLY A 160 51.46 25.91 -12.97
CA GLY A 160 50.12 25.38 -12.77
C GLY A 160 49.08 26.11 -13.63
N VAL A 161 48.11 25.36 -14.17
CA VAL A 161 47.00 25.91 -14.93
C VAL A 161 45.66 25.32 -14.49
N GLU A 162 44.60 26.13 -14.61
CA GLU A 162 43.21 25.71 -14.43
C GLU A 162 42.36 26.07 -15.66
N ALA A 163 41.34 25.28 -15.95
CA ALA A 163 40.38 25.57 -17.01
C ALA A 163 39.56 26.84 -16.69
N ASP A 164 39.26 27.64 -17.71
CA ASP A 164 38.40 28.82 -17.58
C ASP A 164 36.97 28.42 -17.20
N GLU A 165 36.46 27.37 -17.85
CA GLU A 165 35.13 26.80 -17.62
C GLU A 165 35.19 25.48 -16.84
N SER A 166 34.13 25.23 -16.06
CA SER A 166 33.96 23.97 -15.35
C SER A 166 33.34 22.90 -16.24
N GLY A 167 33.67 21.64 -15.99
CA GLY A 167 33.09 20.47 -16.66
C GLY A 167 34.11 19.68 -17.49
N ALA A 168 33.62 18.61 -18.12
CA ALA A 168 34.44 17.66 -18.89
C ALA A 168 35.17 18.30 -20.09
N VAL A 169 34.74 19.49 -20.54
CA VAL A 169 35.39 20.23 -21.64
C VAL A 169 36.82 20.61 -21.27
N GLY A 170 37.13 20.80 -19.98
CA GLY A 170 38.48 21.05 -19.50
C GLY A 170 39.40 19.81 -19.48
N ASP A 171 38.84 18.61 -19.55
CA ASP A 171 39.61 17.36 -19.45
C ASP A 171 40.23 17.02 -20.83
N ILE A 172 41.39 17.62 -21.11
CA ILE A 172 42.11 17.46 -22.38
C ILE A 172 43.39 16.61 -22.23
N GLY A 173 43.84 16.03 -23.34
CA GLY A 173 45.13 15.32 -23.39
C GLY A 173 46.35 16.25 -23.37
N PRO A 174 47.56 15.70 -23.53
CA PRO A 174 48.77 16.48 -23.80
C PRO A 174 48.56 17.39 -25.02
N SER A 175 48.81 18.69 -24.86
CA SER A 175 48.49 19.70 -25.87
C SER A 175 49.59 20.78 -25.94
N LYS A 176 49.64 21.48 -27.08
CA LYS A 176 50.32 22.77 -27.20
C LYS A 176 49.35 23.89 -26.80
N PHE A 177 49.88 24.95 -26.22
CA PHE A 177 49.11 26.12 -25.78
C PHE A 177 49.68 27.40 -26.38
N GLU A 178 48.79 28.28 -26.85
CA GLU A 178 49.11 29.62 -27.32
C GLU A 178 48.81 30.65 -26.23
N VAL A 179 49.73 31.58 -25.99
CA VAL A 179 49.52 32.66 -25.02
C VAL A 179 48.72 33.79 -25.67
N VAL A 180 47.42 33.86 -25.37
CA VAL A 180 46.47 34.77 -26.06
C VAL A 180 46.83 36.24 -25.85
N ALA A 181 47.39 36.59 -24.70
CA ALA A 181 47.72 37.97 -24.33
C ALA A 181 48.98 38.53 -25.01
N LEU A 182 49.79 37.67 -25.67
CA LEU A 182 50.97 38.12 -26.40
C LEU A 182 50.59 38.63 -27.80
N TRP A 183 51.40 39.52 -28.36
CA TRP A 183 51.27 39.96 -29.74
C TRP A 183 51.64 38.81 -30.69
N ASP A 184 51.00 38.74 -31.86
CA ASP A 184 51.06 37.56 -32.72
C ASP A 184 52.49 37.14 -33.10
N GLY A 185 53.41 38.08 -33.31
CA GLY A 185 54.81 37.75 -33.65
C GLY A 185 55.65 37.20 -32.49
N LEU A 186 55.17 37.23 -31.24
CA LEU A 186 55.82 36.56 -30.11
C LEU A 186 55.25 35.18 -29.82
N LYS A 187 54.05 34.86 -30.31
CA LYS A 187 53.35 33.61 -29.99
C LYS A 187 54.02 32.39 -30.62
N ASP A 188 54.74 32.60 -31.72
CA ASP A 188 55.56 31.56 -32.35
C ASP A 188 56.79 31.21 -31.50
N ASP A 189 57.37 32.21 -30.84
CA ASP A 189 58.57 32.06 -30.00
C ASP A 189 58.26 31.71 -28.54
N ILE A 190 57.10 32.13 -28.04
CA ILE A 190 56.66 31.96 -26.65
C ILE A 190 55.34 31.20 -26.60
N TYR A 191 55.43 29.92 -26.23
CA TYR A 191 54.28 29.01 -26.21
C TYR A 191 54.34 28.05 -25.01
N GLY A 192 53.20 27.44 -24.69
CA GLY A 192 53.09 26.39 -23.68
C GLY A 192 53.01 25.00 -24.28
N THR A 193 53.49 24.00 -23.55
CA THR A 193 53.32 22.57 -23.88
C THR A 193 52.97 21.80 -22.61
N SER A 194 51.99 20.90 -22.67
CA SER A 194 51.74 19.94 -21.58
C SER A 194 52.14 18.54 -22.02
N SER A 195 52.88 17.85 -21.15
CA SER A 195 53.21 16.43 -21.31
C SER A 195 52.14 15.53 -20.67
N GLN A 196 51.38 16.09 -19.73
CA GLN A 196 50.34 15.42 -18.96
C GLN A 196 48.95 15.91 -19.41
N SER A 197 47.94 15.06 -19.24
CA SER A 197 46.54 15.42 -19.42
C SER A 197 46.08 16.41 -18.35
N MET A 198 45.22 17.33 -18.75
CA MET A 198 44.46 18.17 -17.82
C MET A 198 43.28 17.35 -17.30
N SER A 199 43.05 17.37 -15.99
CA SER A 199 42.00 16.54 -15.38
C SER A 199 41.35 17.21 -14.18
N GLY A 200 40.13 16.80 -13.84
CA GLY A 200 39.38 17.34 -12.70
C GLY A 200 38.17 18.20 -13.10
N GLY A 201 37.87 18.27 -14.40
CA GLY A 201 36.63 18.83 -14.94
C GLY A 201 35.38 18.07 -14.45
N VAL A 202 35.53 16.76 -14.23
CA VAL A 202 34.51 15.90 -13.64
C VAL A 202 34.95 15.41 -12.26
N LYS A 203 34.21 15.78 -11.21
CA LYS A 203 34.35 15.17 -9.88
C LYS A 203 33.18 14.24 -9.63
N GLN A 204 33.46 12.96 -9.42
CA GLN A 204 32.45 12.00 -8.94
C GLN A 204 32.35 12.10 -7.42
N VAL A 205 31.17 12.46 -6.92
CA VAL A 205 30.90 12.44 -5.48
C VAL A 205 29.95 11.28 -5.18
N ALA A 206 30.26 10.57 -4.10
CA ALA A 206 29.41 9.51 -3.56
C ALA A 206 28.23 10.18 -2.85
N VAL A 207 27.01 9.97 -3.34
CA VAL A 207 25.79 10.57 -2.77
C VAL A 207 24.85 9.46 -2.33
N VAL A 208 24.36 9.57 -1.09
CA VAL A 208 23.30 8.70 -0.59
C VAL A 208 21.97 9.29 -1.08
N SER A 209 21.32 8.61 -2.03
CA SER A 209 20.03 9.02 -2.57
C SER A 209 18.89 8.73 -1.58
N ASN A 210 17.75 9.39 -1.77
CA ASN A 210 16.55 9.10 -0.98
C ASN A 210 16.08 7.65 -1.22
N GLU A 211 16.24 7.16 -2.43
CA GLU A 211 15.94 5.78 -2.82
C GLU A 211 16.77 4.78 -2.01
N ASN A 212 18.07 5.04 -1.83
CA ASN A 212 18.94 4.18 -1.02
C ASN A 212 18.50 4.16 0.45
N ILE A 213 18.13 5.31 1.00
CA ILE A 213 17.60 5.41 2.37
C ILE A 213 16.28 4.62 2.50
N GLN A 214 15.38 4.72 1.53
CA GLN A 214 14.11 3.98 1.55
C GLN A 214 14.32 2.47 1.42
N ALA A 215 15.25 2.05 0.55
CA ALA A 215 15.60 0.64 0.40
C ALA A 215 16.20 0.06 1.69
N ALA A 216 17.11 0.77 2.36
CA ALA A 216 17.65 0.36 3.65
C ALA A 216 16.57 0.30 4.75
N LYS A 217 15.67 1.29 4.81
CA LYS A 217 14.53 1.25 5.74
C LYS A 217 13.64 0.05 5.50
N LEU A 218 13.33 -0.27 4.24
CA LEU A 218 12.51 -1.42 3.89
C LEU A 218 13.20 -2.74 4.26
N ALA A 219 14.50 -2.87 3.99
CA ALA A 219 15.27 -4.06 4.35
C ALA A 219 15.32 -4.28 5.86
N LEU A 220 15.53 -3.22 6.65
CA LEU A 220 15.50 -3.30 8.11
C LEU A 220 14.09 -3.65 8.61
N ARG A 221 13.05 -3.09 7.99
CA ARG A 221 11.65 -3.39 8.31
C ARG A 221 11.33 -4.87 8.16
N GLU A 222 11.69 -5.47 7.03
CA GLU A 222 11.42 -6.90 6.80
C GLU A 222 12.18 -7.79 7.78
N GLU A 223 13.42 -7.43 8.13
CA GLU A 223 14.19 -8.17 9.14
C GLU A 223 13.56 -8.09 10.54
N LEU A 224 13.16 -6.89 10.98
CA LEU A 224 12.48 -6.71 12.27
C LEU A 224 11.13 -7.40 12.30
N ARG A 225 10.42 -7.43 11.16
CA ARG A 225 9.14 -8.13 11.04
C ARG A 225 9.31 -9.63 11.25
N GLU A 226 10.31 -10.25 10.63
CA GLU A 226 10.57 -11.68 10.81
C GLU A 226 11.00 -12.00 12.25
N LYS A 227 11.81 -11.13 12.88
CA LYS A 227 12.14 -11.26 14.31
C LYS A 227 10.91 -11.15 15.20
N ALA A 228 10.04 -10.17 14.96
CA ALA A 228 8.81 -9.98 15.73
C ALA A 228 7.87 -11.18 15.62
N LYS A 229 7.71 -11.76 14.42
CA LYS A 229 6.93 -13.00 14.25
C LYS A 229 7.51 -14.17 15.03
N ALA A 230 8.84 -14.33 15.03
CA ALA A 230 9.51 -15.41 15.74
C ALA A 230 9.30 -15.28 17.26
N VAL A 231 9.57 -14.10 17.83
CA VAL A 231 9.37 -13.85 19.27
C VAL A 231 7.90 -13.99 19.66
N PHE A 232 6.99 -13.46 18.85
CA PHE A 232 5.55 -13.61 19.08
C PHE A 232 5.13 -15.09 19.06
N ALA A 233 5.64 -15.89 18.12
CA ALA A 233 5.35 -17.32 18.06
C ALA A 233 5.92 -18.11 19.24
N GLU A 234 7.01 -17.65 19.87
CA GLU A 234 7.59 -18.22 21.09
C GLU A 234 6.84 -17.80 22.37
N GLU A 235 6.19 -16.64 22.40
CA GLU A 235 5.39 -16.17 23.55
C GLU A 235 3.95 -16.72 23.54
N VAL A 236 3.41 -17.03 22.36
CA VAL A 236 2.06 -17.59 22.15
C VAL A 236 1.85 -19.10 22.49
N PRO A 237 2.85 -19.99 22.71
CA PRO A 237 2.60 -21.41 22.99
C PRO A 237 1.88 -21.71 24.31
N SER A 238 1.62 -20.72 25.16
CA SER A 238 1.01 -20.94 26.49
C SER A 238 -0.52 -20.75 26.53
N TYR A 239 -1.18 -20.46 25.40
CA TYR A 239 -2.64 -20.34 25.36
C TYR A 239 -3.29 -21.48 24.56
N GLU A 240 -3.61 -22.56 25.26
CA GLU A 240 -4.49 -23.63 24.81
C GLU A 240 -5.89 -23.03 24.49
N GLY A 241 -6.15 -22.68 23.22
CA GLY A 241 -7.49 -22.27 22.75
C GLY A 241 -7.55 -21.02 21.87
N MET A 242 -6.76 -20.93 20.81
CA MET A 242 -6.85 -19.80 19.87
C MET A 242 -8.13 -19.89 19.00
N PRO A 243 -9.05 -18.91 19.04
CA PRO A 243 -10.14 -18.83 18.06
C PRO A 243 -9.57 -18.45 16.68
N SER A 244 -10.16 -18.98 15.60
CA SER A 244 -9.66 -18.93 14.22
C SER A 244 -9.54 -17.54 13.56
N ASN A 245 -9.69 -16.45 14.32
CA ASN A 245 -9.76 -15.07 13.84
C ASN A 245 -8.68 -14.14 14.41
N THR A 246 -7.47 -14.66 14.64
CA THR A 246 -6.30 -13.84 15.03
C THR A 246 -6.01 -12.78 13.98
N ARG A 247 -5.94 -11.51 14.41
CA ARG A 247 -5.60 -10.38 13.54
C ARG A 247 -4.38 -9.68 14.12
N ILE A 248 -3.23 -9.82 13.46
CA ILE A 248 -1.98 -9.16 13.84
C ILE A 248 -2.11 -7.68 13.45
N LEU A 249 -1.97 -6.78 14.42
CA LEU A 249 -1.98 -5.34 14.21
C LEU A 249 -0.54 -4.82 14.31
N ASP A 250 0.08 -4.52 13.18
CA ASP A 250 1.45 -4.00 13.12
C ASP A 250 1.44 -2.47 13.37
N THR A 251 1.95 -2.01 14.51
CA THR A 251 2.22 -0.59 14.77
C THR A 251 3.73 -0.39 14.92
N TYR A 252 4.32 0.63 14.29
CA TYR A 252 5.77 0.84 14.32
C TYR A 252 6.18 2.31 14.32
N THR A 253 7.33 2.59 14.90
CA THR A 253 7.99 3.91 14.91
C THR A 253 9.40 3.74 14.35
N VAL A 254 9.76 4.38 13.23
CA VAL A 254 11.13 4.34 12.68
C VAL A 254 11.83 5.65 12.99
N VAL A 255 12.90 5.58 13.78
CA VAL A 255 13.84 6.68 14.00
C VAL A 255 15.08 6.42 13.15
N ALA A 256 15.34 7.26 12.16
CA ALA A 256 16.56 7.19 11.35
C ALA A 256 17.49 8.32 11.77
N THR A 257 18.69 7.96 12.24
CA THR A 257 19.75 8.90 12.58
C THR A 257 20.88 8.73 11.59
N GLN A 258 21.19 9.79 10.83
CA GLN A 258 22.36 9.83 9.97
C GLN A 258 23.59 10.06 10.86
N VAL A 259 24.59 9.18 10.75
CA VAL A 259 25.87 9.35 11.45
C VAL A 259 26.85 9.90 10.41
N ASP A 260 27.36 11.11 10.67
CA ASP A 260 28.34 11.82 9.84
C ASP A 260 29.74 11.16 9.88
#